data_AF-A0A556RKH5-F1
#
_entry.id   AF-A0A556RKH5-F1
#
_cell.length_a   1.000
_cell.length_b   1.000
_cell.length_c   1.000
_cell.angle_alpha   90.00
_cell.angle_beta   90.00
_cell.angle_gamma   90.00
#
_symmetry.space_group_name_H-M   'P 1'
#
loop_
_entity.id
_entity.type
_entity.pdbx_description
1 polymer ?
#
loop_
_entity_poly.entity_id
_entity_poly.type
_entity_poly.pdbx_seq_one_letter_code
_entity_poly.pdbx_strand_id
1 'polypeptide(L)'
;MYDKTKFSMLNIDDFFSSDQYQTIEDFSYADVQGIAKGGYQIEFFYILDRVEALSIEEVTDNAFLIDKANQILSYLGFDFKIGHPFELSDEFNHNYRFKDSVIEDQIRYYYDFEGMLIVLGITWEGILESFEMVNDKRIIDNRLERFYS
;
A
#
# COMPACT_ATOMS: atom_id res chain seq x y z
N MET A 1 12.60 -6.52 -8.53
CA MET A 1 12.61 -5.08 -8.92
C MET A 1 11.17 -4.71 -9.14
N TYR A 2 10.65 -3.77 -8.33
CA TYR A 2 9.30 -3.29 -8.51
C TYR A 2 9.22 -2.46 -9.81
N ASP A 3 8.14 -2.64 -10.55
CA ASP A 3 7.97 -2.06 -11.87
C ASP A 3 6.94 -0.92 -11.83
N LYS A 4 7.46 0.32 -11.95
CA LYS A 4 6.66 1.55 -12.06
C LYS A 4 5.54 1.46 -13.08
N THR A 5 5.82 0.81 -14.21
CA THR A 5 4.83 0.69 -15.28
C THR A 5 3.68 -0.21 -14.83
N LYS A 6 3.94 -1.22 -14.01
CA LYS A 6 2.89 -2.09 -13.47
C LYS A 6 1.97 -1.38 -12.49
N PHE A 7 2.49 -0.50 -11.63
CA PHE A 7 1.61 0.28 -10.75
C PHE A 7 0.64 1.16 -11.55
N SER A 8 1.13 1.81 -12.62
CA SER A 8 0.28 2.62 -13.51
C SER A 8 -0.76 1.82 -14.31
N MET A 9 -0.58 0.49 -14.42
CA MET A 9 -1.49 -0.44 -15.08
C MET A 9 -2.35 -1.22 -14.10
N LEU A 10 -2.19 -1.00 -12.79
CA LEU A 10 -2.88 -1.76 -11.77
C LEU A 10 -4.39 -1.55 -11.87
N ASN A 11 -5.14 -2.65 -11.89
CA ASN A 11 -6.59 -2.64 -11.92
C ASN A 11 -7.13 -3.64 -10.90
N ILE A 12 -8.10 -3.22 -10.09
CA ILE A 12 -8.76 -4.09 -9.11
C ILE A 12 -9.42 -5.31 -9.77
N ASP A 13 -9.93 -5.16 -10.99
CA ASP A 13 -10.62 -6.22 -11.72
C ASP A 13 -9.68 -7.38 -12.11
N ASP A 14 -8.36 -7.18 -12.07
CA ASP A 14 -7.38 -8.25 -12.28
C ASP A 14 -7.28 -9.19 -11.06
N PHE A 15 -7.76 -8.76 -9.89
CA PHE A 15 -7.64 -9.48 -8.62
C PHE A 15 -8.99 -9.88 -8.03
N PHE A 16 -10.02 -9.07 -8.24
CA PHE A 16 -11.35 -9.26 -7.68
C PHE A 16 -12.41 -9.23 -8.78
N SER A 17 -13.41 -10.10 -8.64
CA SER A 17 -14.64 -9.96 -9.42
C SER A 17 -15.43 -8.73 -8.93
N SER A 18 -16.24 -8.13 -9.80
CA SER A 18 -17.03 -6.93 -9.48
C SER A 18 -18.01 -7.09 -8.31
N ASP A 19 -18.39 -8.32 -7.96
CA ASP A 19 -19.24 -8.64 -6.81
C ASP A 19 -18.44 -8.86 -5.51
N GLN A 20 -17.11 -8.82 -5.57
CA GLN A 20 -16.20 -9.02 -4.44
C GLN A 20 -15.65 -7.71 -3.85
N TYR A 21 -15.97 -6.56 -4.45
CA TYR A 21 -15.54 -5.26 -3.94
C TYR A 21 -16.65 -4.22 -4.02
N GLN A 22 -16.50 -3.14 -3.24
CA GLN A 22 -17.39 -1.98 -3.29
C GLN A 22 -16.71 -0.83 -4.01
N THR A 23 -17.52 0.06 -4.59
CA THR A 23 -17.05 1.33 -5.18
C THR A 23 -17.67 2.48 -4.40
N ILE A 24 -16.84 3.43 -3.99
CA ILE A 24 -17.23 4.66 -3.29
C ILE A 24 -16.75 5.83 -4.15
N GLU A 25 -17.69 6.49 -4.83
CA GLU A 25 -17.39 7.54 -5.83
C GLU A 25 -16.87 8.85 -5.23
N ASP A 26 -17.31 9.19 -4.01
CA ASP A 26 -16.95 10.43 -3.30
C ASP A 26 -16.04 10.11 -2.10
N PHE A 27 -14.88 9.50 -2.36
CA PHE A 27 -13.93 9.09 -1.33
C PHE A 27 -12.80 10.11 -1.16
N SER A 28 -12.36 10.30 0.10
CA SER A 28 -11.24 11.17 0.44
C SER A 28 -10.07 10.34 0.96
N TYR A 29 -9.01 10.21 0.17
CA TYR A 29 -7.78 9.54 0.56
C TYR A 29 -6.71 10.58 0.91
N ALA A 30 -6.32 10.67 2.18
CA ALA A 30 -5.40 11.70 2.70
C ALA A 30 -5.75 13.11 2.18
N ASP A 31 -7.02 13.51 2.37
CA ASP A 31 -7.59 14.80 1.95
C ASP A 31 -7.59 15.08 0.43
N VAL A 32 -7.35 14.05 -0.40
CA VAL A 32 -7.49 14.10 -1.86
C VAL A 32 -8.77 13.36 -2.27
N GLN A 33 -9.61 14.01 -3.07
CA GLN A 33 -10.85 13.45 -3.58
C GLN A 33 -10.63 12.52 -4.76
N GLY A 34 -11.35 11.40 -4.78
CA GLY A 34 -11.30 10.39 -5.84
C GLY A 34 -12.27 9.24 -5.57
N ILE A 35 -12.04 8.11 -6.22
CA ILE A 35 -12.89 6.93 -6.12
C ILE A 35 -12.14 5.84 -5.36
N ALA A 36 -12.72 5.29 -4.30
CA ALA A 36 -12.18 4.08 -3.68
C ALA A 36 -12.87 2.85 -4.24
N LYS A 37 -12.09 1.84 -4.63
CA LYS A 37 -12.59 0.49 -4.93
C LYS A 37 -11.89 -0.53 -4.05
N GLY A 38 -12.63 -1.51 -3.55
CA GLY A 38 -12.10 -2.53 -2.66
C GLY A 38 -12.96 -2.69 -1.40
N GLY A 39 -12.28 -2.93 -0.29
CA GLY A 39 -12.85 -2.87 1.05
C GLY A 39 -11.85 -2.23 2.00
N TYR A 40 -12.23 -2.10 3.27
CA TYR A 40 -11.39 -1.47 4.29
C TYR A 40 -9.96 -2.05 4.38
N GLN A 41 -9.80 -3.34 4.08
CA GLN A 41 -8.54 -4.07 4.24
C GLN A 41 -7.65 -4.05 2.99
N ILE A 42 -8.25 -3.94 1.80
CA ILE A 42 -7.52 -3.80 0.53
C ILE A 42 -8.26 -2.75 -0.29
N GLU A 43 -7.64 -1.59 -0.46
CA GLU A 43 -8.22 -0.43 -1.10
C GLU A 43 -7.35 0.05 -2.26
N PHE A 44 -8.00 0.26 -3.41
CA PHE A 44 -7.44 0.88 -4.60
C PHE A 44 -8.09 2.24 -4.74
N PHE A 45 -7.31 3.30 -4.61
CA PHE A 45 -7.77 4.67 -4.74
C PHE A 45 -7.47 5.20 -6.14
N TYR A 46 -8.50 5.69 -6.82
CA TYR A 46 -8.45 6.14 -8.20
C TYR A 46 -8.59 7.66 -8.33
N ILE A 47 -7.76 8.25 -9.18
CA ILE A 47 -7.91 9.61 -9.69
C ILE A 47 -7.87 9.55 -11.21
N LEU A 48 -8.89 10.11 -11.88
CA LEU A 48 -8.98 10.11 -13.36
C LEU A 48 -8.77 8.70 -13.96
N ASP A 49 -9.44 7.70 -13.39
CA ASP A 49 -9.42 6.29 -13.80
C ASP A 49 -8.06 5.58 -13.65
N ARG A 50 -7.14 6.13 -12.85
CA ARG A 50 -5.84 5.51 -12.54
C ARG A 50 -5.69 5.26 -11.06
N VAL A 51 -5.12 4.12 -10.69
CA VAL A 51 -4.75 3.86 -9.30
C VAL A 51 -3.61 4.79 -8.91
N GLU A 52 -3.85 5.62 -7.90
CA GLU A 52 -2.87 6.55 -7.35
C GLU A 52 -2.45 6.20 -5.92
N ALA A 53 -3.24 5.37 -5.23
CA ALA A 53 -2.82 4.71 -4.01
C ALA A 53 -3.37 3.28 -3.93
N LEU A 54 -2.55 2.37 -3.40
CA LEU A 54 -2.93 1.02 -3.00
C LEU A 54 -2.66 0.90 -1.50
N SER A 55 -3.65 0.45 -0.74
CA SER A 55 -3.54 0.22 0.70
C SER A 55 -3.92 -1.23 1.02
N ILE A 56 -3.08 -1.91 1.79
CA ILE A 56 -3.30 -3.26 2.30
C ILE A 56 -3.05 -3.22 3.81
N GLU A 57 -4.10 -3.33 4.61
CA GLU A 57 -4.04 -3.29 6.07
C GLU A 57 -5.01 -4.35 6.67
N GLU A 58 -4.69 -4.88 7.85
CA GLU A 58 -5.58 -5.80 8.61
C GLU A 58 -6.08 -7.04 7.81
N VAL A 59 -5.23 -7.60 6.94
CA VAL A 59 -5.55 -8.79 6.12
C VAL A 59 -5.11 -10.11 6.77
N THR A 60 -4.24 -10.09 7.77
CA THR A 60 -3.54 -11.26 8.35
C THR A 60 -4.45 -12.30 9.01
N ASP A 61 -5.69 -11.93 9.36
CA ASP A 61 -6.69 -12.85 9.93
C ASP A 61 -7.60 -13.50 8.87
N ASN A 62 -7.43 -13.16 7.59
CA ASN A 62 -8.28 -13.65 6.52
C ASN A 62 -7.47 -14.23 5.36
N ALA A 63 -7.49 -15.56 5.24
CA ALA A 63 -6.74 -16.29 4.21
C ALA A 63 -7.04 -15.85 2.77
N PHE A 64 -8.29 -15.47 2.46
CA PHE A 64 -8.65 -14.97 1.13
C PHE A 64 -7.99 -13.61 0.86
N LEU A 65 -7.98 -12.71 1.85
CA LEU A 65 -7.37 -11.40 1.71
C LEU A 65 -5.84 -11.48 1.66
N ILE A 66 -5.22 -12.37 2.44
CA ILE A 66 -3.77 -12.63 2.36
C ILE A 66 -3.39 -13.12 0.95
N ASP A 67 -4.15 -14.06 0.39
CA ASP A 67 -3.92 -14.55 -0.96
C ASP A 67 -4.01 -13.41 -2.00
N LYS A 68 -5.03 -12.56 -1.89
CA LYS A 68 -5.21 -11.41 -2.78
C LYS A 68 -4.11 -10.36 -2.62
N ALA A 69 -3.75 -10.00 -1.39
CA ALA A 69 -2.65 -9.10 -1.11
C ALA A 69 -1.34 -9.62 -1.72
N ASN A 70 -1.03 -10.90 -1.54
CA ASN A 70 0.19 -11.49 -2.08
C ASN A 70 0.18 -11.64 -3.61
N GLN A 71 -1.00 -11.83 -4.25
CA GLN A 71 -1.14 -11.76 -5.70
C GLN A 71 -0.82 -10.34 -6.23
N ILE A 72 -1.32 -9.30 -5.55
CA ILE A 72 -1.04 -7.90 -5.89
C ILE A 72 0.44 -7.58 -5.74
N LEU A 73 1.06 -7.95 -4.62
CA LEU A 73 2.51 -7.74 -4.39
C LEU A 73 3.37 -8.46 -5.43
N SER A 74 3.01 -9.71 -5.77
CA SER A 74 3.70 -10.48 -6.81
C SER A 74 3.55 -9.83 -8.18
N TYR A 75 2.35 -9.32 -8.52
CA TYR A 75 2.13 -8.56 -9.75
C TYR A 75 3.06 -7.35 -9.81
N LEU A 76 3.12 -6.56 -8.75
CA LEU A 76 3.98 -5.38 -8.63
C LEU A 76 5.49 -5.69 -8.65
N GLY A 77 5.87 -6.96 -8.50
CA GLY A 77 7.26 -7.42 -8.60
C GLY A 77 8.02 -7.40 -7.27
N PHE A 78 7.30 -7.44 -6.14
CA PHE A 78 7.88 -7.59 -4.82
C PHE A 78 8.08 -9.08 -4.49
N ASP A 79 9.23 -9.39 -3.88
CA ASP A 79 9.60 -10.76 -3.49
C ASP A 79 9.13 -11.11 -2.06
N PHE A 80 8.68 -10.12 -1.29
CA PHE A 80 8.13 -10.30 0.06
C PHE A 80 6.62 -10.56 0.04
N LYS A 81 6.09 -11.03 1.17
CA LYS A 81 4.69 -11.42 1.33
C LYS A 81 4.11 -10.93 2.64
N ILE A 82 2.84 -10.54 2.63
CA ILE A 82 2.08 -10.28 3.86
C ILE A 82 1.96 -11.58 4.66
N GLY A 83 2.15 -11.48 5.99
CA GLY A 83 2.13 -12.60 6.93
C GLY A 83 3.45 -13.37 7.03
N HIS A 84 4.52 -12.90 6.37
CA HIS A 84 5.84 -13.52 6.39
C HIS A 84 6.90 -12.59 6.99
N PRO A 85 8.03 -13.15 7.48
CA PRO A 85 9.17 -12.33 7.90
C PRO A 85 9.60 -11.38 6.79
N PHE A 86 9.79 -10.12 7.15
CA PHE A 86 10.33 -9.10 6.26
C PHE A 86 11.84 -8.97 6.46
N GLU A 87 12.59 -9.19 5.38
CA GLU A 87 14.03 -8.92 5.35
C GLU A 87 14.27 -7.59 4.62
N LEU A 88 14.88 -6.64 5.31
CA LEU A 88 15.25 -5.35 4.73
C LEU A 88 16.30 -5.57 3.64
N SER A 89 15.95 -5.30 2.39
CA SER A 89 16.91 -5.32 1.30
C SER A 89 17.77 -4.04 1.31
N ASP A 90 18.95 -4.11 0.67
CA ASP A 90 19.80 -2.93 0.48
C ASP A 90 19.01 -1.77 -0.16
N GLU A 91 18.15 -2.07 -1.13
CA GLU A 91 17.35 -1.06 -1.83
C GLU A 91 16.41 -0.30 -0.90
N PHE A 92 15.66 -1.01 -0.04
CA PHE A 92 14.81 -0.37 0.97
C PHE A 92 15.64 0.43 1.97
N ASN A 93 16.81 -0.08 2.36
CA ASN A 93 17.69 0.64 3.27
C ASN A 93 18.20 1.98 2.67
N HIS A 94 18.51 2.02 1.37
CA HIS A 94 18.94 3.26 0.70
C HIS A 94 17.81 4.29 0.52
N ASN A 95 16.57 3.82 0.39
CA ASN A 95 15.40 4.67 0.15
C ASN A 95 14.61 5.03 1.43
N TYR A 96 15.09 4.59 2.59
CA TYR A 96 14.47 4.88 3.88
C TYR A 96 14.39 6.38 4.17
N ARG A 97 13.24 6.83 4.66
CA ARG A 97 13.01 8.21 5.08
C ARG A 97 12.85 8.31 6.60
N PHE A 98 11.83 7.67 7.16
CA PHE A 98 11.51 7.70 8.59
C PHE A 98 10.56 6.55 8.95
N LYS A 99 10.19 6.45 10.22
CA LYS A 99 9.24 5.46 10.74
C LYS A 99 8.31 6.07 11.80
N ASP A 100 7.15 5.49 11.98
CA ASP A 100 6.23 5.79 13.08
C ASP A 100 5.67 4.53 13.74
N SER A 101 4.93 4.72 14.84
CA SER A 101 4.26 3.66 15.60
C SER A 101 2.83 4.08 15.91
N VAL A 102 2.00 4.16 14.86
CA VAL A 102 0.59 4.61 14.96
C VAL A 102 -0.36 3.50 15.38
N ILE A 103 -0.05 2.23 15.05
CA ILE A 103 -0.87 1.07 15.37
C ILE A 103 -0.21 0.27 16.50
N GLU A 104 -1.02 -0.18 17.47
CA GLU A 104 -0.55 -1.06 18.55
C GLU A 104 0.06 -2.33 17.91
N ASP A 105 1.32 -2.63 18.23
CA ASP A 105 2.13 -3.77 17.74
C ASP A 105 2.74 -3.67 16.33
N GLN A 106 2.61 -2.53 15.64
CA GLN A 106 3.21 -2.30 14.32
C GLN A 106 4.06 -1.03 14.25
N ILE A 107 5.24 -1.14 13.61
CA ILE A 107 6.05 0.01 13.19
C ILE A 107 5.89 0.19 11.69
N ARG A 108 5.51 1.39 11.24
CA ARG A 108 5.42 1.72 9.81
C ARG A 108 6.70 2.37 9.36
N TYR A 109 7.27 1.87 8.27
CA TYR A 109 8.49 2.37 7.66
C TYR A 109 8.18 3.01 6.31
N TYR A 110 8.66 4.23 6.11
CA TYR A 110 8.38 5.05 4.95
C TYR A 110 9.60 5.11 4.04
N TYR A 111 9.38 4.85 2.75
CA TYR A 111 10.42 4.78 1.74
C TYR A 111 10.03 5.60 0.51
N ASP A 112 10.99 6.36 -0.04
CA ASP A 112 10.81 7.10 -1.28
C ASP A 112 11.48 6.37 -2.43
N PHE A 113 10.66 5.81 -3.32
CA PHE A 113 11.12 5.13 -4.52
C PHE A 113 10.86 6.02 -5.73
N GLU A 114 11.84 6.86 -6.04
CA GLU A 114 11.82 7.74 -7.22
C GLU A 114 10.51 8.56 -7.32
N GLY A 115 10.08 9.18 -6.23
CA GLY A 115 8.90 10.05 -6.19
C GLY A 115 7.60 9.35 -5.83
N MET A 116 7.61 8.03 -5.62
CA MET A 116 6.49 7.30 -5.02
C MET A 116 6.80 6.96 -3.57
N LEU A 117 5.76 6.95 -2.75
CA LEU A 117 5.86 6.55 -1.37
C LEU A 117 5.50 5.06 -1.25
N ILE A 118 6.36 4.29 -0.60
CA ILE A 118 6.03 2.95 -0.10
C ILE A 118 6.05 2.99 1.41
N VAL A 119 5.00 2.46 2.04
CA VAL A 119 4.92 2.30 3.48
C VAL A 119 4.78 0.81 3.81
N LEU A 120 5.63 0.31 4.69
CA LEU A 120 5.57 -1.07 5.16
C LEU A 120 5.29 -1.10 6.65
N GLY A 121 4.23 -1.76 7.07
CA GLY A 121 3.97 -2.04 8.47
C GLY A 121 4.55 -3.38 8.87
N ILE A 122 5.46 -3.35 9.84
CA ILE A 122 6.18 -4.52 10.33
C ILE A 122 5.94 -4.68 11.82
N THR A 123 5.57 -5.88 12.25
CA THR A 123 5.37 -6.19 13.67
C THR A 123 6.70 -6.22 14.43
N TRP A 124 6.63 -6.26 15.76
CA TRP A 124 7.84 -6.38 16.59
C TRP A 124 8.59 -7.71 16.40
N GLU A 125 7.91 -8.77 15.94
CA GLU A 125 8.52 -10.04 15.54
C GLU A 125 9.13 -10.00 14.13
N GLY A 126 9.03 -8.87 13.43
CA GLY A 126 9.59 -8.70 12.09
C GLY A 126 8.70 -9.26 10.98
N ILE A 127 7.39 -9.41 11.20
CA ILE A 127 6.44 -9.90 10.19
C ILE A 127 5.88 -8.71 9.39
N LEU A 128 5.86 -8.81 8.06
CA LEU A 128 5.17 -7.83 7.22
C LEU A 128 3.65 -8.00 7.36
N GLU A 129 2.97 -6.95 7.78
CA GLU A 129 1.54 -6.98 8.07
C GLU A 129 0.74 -5.99 7.24
N SER A 130 1.33 -4.86 6.85
CA SER A 130 0.69 -3.89 5.95
C SER A 130 1.62 -3.37 4.86
N PHE A 131 1.00 -2.91 3.79
CA PHE A 131 1.65 -2.33 2.63
C PHE A 131 0.81 -1.17 2.08
N GLU A 132 1.44 -0.02 1.88
CA GLU A 132 0.88 1.10 1.14
C GLU A 132 1.83 1.48 0.01
N MET A 133 1.26 1.83 -1.15
CA MET A 133 2.01 2.42 -2.26
C MET A 133 1.24 3.59 -2.84
N VAL A 134 1.88 4.76 -2.93
CA VAL A 134 1.26 6.02 -3.36
C VAL A 134 2.10 6.68 -4.45
N ASN A 135 1.44 7.10 -5.54
CA ASN A 135 2.05 7.83 -6.64
C ASN A 135 1.62 9.30 -6.73
N ASP A 136 0.40 9.65 -6.28
CA ASP A 136 -0.05 11.05 -6.32
C ASP A 136 0.69 11.90 -5.29
N LYS A 137 1.39 12.93 -5.79
CA LYS A 137 2.21 13.82 -4.98
C LYS A 137 1.43 14.53 -3.87
N ARG A 138 0.16 14.87 -4.07
CA ARG A 138 -0.65 15.56 -3.04
C ARG A 138 -0.93 14.61 -1.89
N ILE A 139 -1.26 13.35 -2.18
CA ILE A 139 -1.43 12.31 -1.15
C ILE A 139 -0.13 12.14 -0.37
N ILE A 140 1.00 12.04 -1.07
CA ILE A 140 2.32 11.91 -0.43
C ILE A 140 2.58 13.12 0.46
N ASP A 141 2.48 14.34 -0.05
CA ASP A 141 2.76 15.56 0.71
C ASP A 141 1.86 15.65 1.96
N ASN A 142 0.56 15.34 1.85
CA ASN A 142 -0.39 15.33 2.98
C ASN A 142 -0.07 14.23 4.02
N ARG A 143 0.33 13.03 3.58
CA ARG A 143 0.78 11.93 4.46
C ARG A 143 2.04 12.34 5.24
N LEU A 144 2.96 13.03 4.57
CA LEU A 144 4.27 13.38 5.11
C LEU A 144 4.26 14.65 5.97
N GLU A 145 3.24 15.51 5.84
CA GLU A 145 3.16 16.81 6.53
C GLU A 145 3.42 16.71 8.04
N ARG A 146 2.91 15.65 8.68
CA ARG A 146 3.03 15.38 10.12
C ARG A 146 4.46 15.12 10.61
N PHE A 147 5.40 14.85 9.70
CA PHE A 147 6.81 14.58 10.03
C PHE A 147 7.70 15.81 9.84
N TYR A 148 7.19 16.87 9.22
CA TYR A 148 7.93 18.10 8.96
C TYR A 148 7.53 19.26 9.89
N SER A 149 6.56 19.04 10.77
CA SER A 149 6.13 19.96 11.83
C SER A 149 6.89 19.74 13.13
#